data_AF-A0A6C0J7R6-F1
#
_entry.id   AF-A0A6C0J7R6-F1
#
_cell.length_a   1.000
_cell.length_b   1.000
_cell.length_c   1.000
_cell.angle_alpha   90.00
_cell.angle_beta   90.00
_cell.angle_gamma   90.00
#
_symmetry.space_group_name_H-M   'P 1'
#
loop_
_entity.id
_entity.type
_entity.pdbx_description
1 polymer ?
#
loop_
_entity_poly.entity_id
_entity_poly.type
_entity_poly.pdbx_seq_one_letter_code
_entity_poly.pdbx_strand_id
1 'polypeptide(L)'
;MFYVYSLKHCPYSISAVDVLERSGLRYKNIMVAQKDKSKYCKKHKMNTFPQIFYKKDKKMYKIGGCSDLLELFKLCKYLNTLPFKNELVFSLAKTFKRKKIN
;
A
#
# COMPACT_ATOMS: atom_id res chain seq x y z
N MET A 1 8.30 5.80 3.44
CA MET A 1 7.30 6.89 3.54
C MET A 1 6.19 6.64 2.54
N PHE A 2 4.93 6.75 2.95
CA PHE A 2 3.79 6.53 2.06
C PHE A 2 3.47 7.76 1.20
N TYR A 3 3.00 7.53 -0.02
CA TYR A 3 2.42 8.54 -0.90
C TYR A 3 1.02 8.08 -1.25
N VAL A 4 0.02 8.88 -0.89
CA VAL A 4 -1.39 8.57 -1.11
C VAL A 4 -1.95 9.60 -2.07
N TYR A 5 -2.29 9.18 -3.28
CA TYR A 5 -3.06 10.02 -4.18
C TYR A 5 -4.54 9.78 -3.86
N SER A 6 -5.23 10.84 -3.45
CA SER A 6 -6.58 10.81 -2.89
C SER A 6 -7.53 11.63 -3.74
N LEU A 7 -8.82 11.27 -3.75
CA LEU A 7 -9.88 12.12 -4.29
C LEU A 7 -10.66 12.79 -3.15
N LYS A 8 -11.09 14.03 -3.37
CA LYS A 8 -11.97 14.75 -2.45
C LYS A 8 -13.29 13.99 -2.28
N HIS A 9 -13.79 13.88 -1.06
CA HIS A 9 -15.04 13.19 -0.71
C HIS A 9 -15.09 11.69 -1.08
N CYS A 10 -13.95 11.04 -1.33
CA CYS A 10 -13.90 9.60 -1.56
C CYS A 10 -13.73 8.86 -0.23
N PRO A 11 -14.70 8.01 0.20
CA PRO A 11 -14.63 7.30 1.48
C PRO A 11 -13.37 6.44 1.63
N TYR A 12 -12.97 5.74 0.56
CA TYR A 12 -11.74 4.94 0.56
C TYR A 12 -10.46 5.78 0.68
N SER A 13 -10.47 7.00 0.14
CA SER A 13 -9.32 7.90 0.27
C SER A 13 -9.21 8.44 1.70
N ILE A 14 -10.35 8.80 2.31
CA ILE A 14 -10.42 9.22 3.71
C ILE A 14 -9.93 8.08 4.61
N SER A 15 -10.48 6.88 4.45
CA SER A 15 -10.09 5.70 5.24
C SER A 15 -8.59 5.38 5.15
N ALA A 16 -8.00 5.41 3.95
CA ALA A 16 -6.56 5.16 3.79
C ALA A 16 -5.69 6.22 4.47
N VAL A 17 -6.09 7.49 4.43
CA VAL A 17 -5.40 8.59 5.13
C VAL A 17 -5.53 8.43 6.64
N ASP A 18 -6.73 8.15 7.14
CA ASP A 18 -6.99 7.94 8.57
C ASP A 18 -6.17 6.78 9.15
N VAL A 19 -6.06 5.67 8.40
CA VAL A 19 -5.25 4.52 8.79
C VAL A 19 -3.77 4.88 8.90
N LEU A 20 -3.26 5.69 7.96
CA LEU A 20 -1.87 6.14 7.99
C LEU A 20 -1.63 7.12 9.14
N GLU A 21 -2.53 8.07 9.35
CA GLU A 21 -2.47 9.02 10.47
C GLU A 21 -2.42 8.28 11.82
N ARG A 22 -3.38 7.36 12.05
CA ARG A 22 -3.45 6.57 13.29
C ARG A 22 -2.26 5.64 13.49
N SER A 23 -1.54 5.28 12.43
CA SER A 23 -0.35 4.42 12.53
C SER A 23 0.92 5.17 12.95
N GLY A 24 0.93 6.50 12.91
CA GLY A 24 2.14 7.31 13.14
C GLY A 24 3.21 7.18 12.06
N LEU A 25 2.93 6.49 10.95
CA LEU A 25 3.86 6.32 9.84
C LEU A 25 3.91 7.57 8.97
N ARG A 26 5.12 8.00 8.59
CA ARG A 26 5.30 9.14 7.68
C ARG A 26 4.59 8.88 6.34
N TYR A 27 3.72 9.81 5.95
CA TYR A 27 3.04 9.79 4.67
C TYR A 27 2.91 11.20 4.06
N LYS A 28 2.67 11.24 2.75
CA LYS A 28 2.29 12.44 2.00
C LYS A 28 0.96 12.19 1.31
N ASN A 29 -0.05 12.99 1.62
CA ASN A 29 -1.33 13.00 0.90
C ASN A 29 -1.26 13.96 -0.28
N ILE A 30 -1.55 13.48 -1.48
CA ILE A 30 -1.66 14.27 -2.71
C ILE A 30 -3.13 14.28 -3.09
N MET A 31 -3.81 15.40 -2.82
CA MET A 31 -5.20 15.58 -3.22
C MET A 31 -5.27 15.79 -4.74
N VAL A 32 -5.85 14.83 -5.45
CA VAL A 32 -6.03 14.87 -6.89
C VAL A 32 -7.37 15.55 -7.19
N ALA A 33 -7.32 16.59 -8.04
CA ALA A 33 -8.53 17.22 -8.54
C ALA A 33 -9.30 16.24 -9.45
N GLN A 34 -10.64 16.31 -9.41
CA GLN A 34 -11.48 15.39 -10.19
C GLN A 34 -11.15 15.40 -11.69
N LYS A 35 -10.81 16.58 -12.25
CA LYS A 35 -10.38 16.75 -13.65
C LYS A 35 -9.10 15.99 -13.99
N ASP A 36 -8.22 15.76 -13.02
CA ASP A 36 -6.93 15.08 -13.20
C ASP A 36 -7.03 13.56 -12.93
N LYS A 37 -8.19 13.04 -12.53
CA LYS A 37 -8.39 11.62 -12.20
C LYS A 37 -7.86 10.69 -13.30
N SER A 38 -8.26 10.93 -14.55
CA SER A 38 -7.87 10.09 -15.69
C SER A 38 -6.35 10.11 -15.94
N LYS A 39 -5.71 11.27 -15.79
CA LYS A 39 -4.26 11.43 -15.93
C LYS A 39 -3.50 10.54 -14.94
N TYR A 40 -3.91 10.57 -13.68
CA TYR A 40 -3.27 9.77 -12.63
C TYR A 40 -3.56 8.28 -12.78
N CYS A 41 -4.79 7.89 -13.15
CA CYS A 41 -5.12 6.50 -13.48
C CYS A 41 -4.20 5.93 -14.56
N LYS A 42 -4.01 6.66 -15.67
CA LYS A 42 -3.10 6.28 -16.76
C LYS A 42 -1.64 6.21 -16.27
N LYS A 43 -1.17 7.26 -15.58
CA LYS A 43 0.21 7.35 -15.08
C LYS A 43 0.57 6.19 -14.15
N HIS A 44 -0.35 5.80 -13.27
CA HIS A 44 -0.09 4.81 -12.22
C HIS A 44 -0.54 3.40 -12.59
N LYS A 45 -1.15 3.22 -13.78
CA LYS A 45 -1.74 1.95 -14.23
C LYS A 45 -2.69 1.38 -13.17
N MET A 46 -3.60 2.23 -12.72
CA MET A 46 -4.63 1.93 -11.71
C MET A 46 -5.94 2.59 -12.14
N ASN A 47 -7.07 1.93 -11.89
CA ASN A 47 -8.38 2.44 -12.31
C ASN A 47 -9.15 3.15 -11.19
N THR A 48 -8.68 3.03 -9.95
CA THR A 48 -9.39 3.49 -8.75
C THR A 48 -8.50 4.39 -7.88
N PHE A 49 -9.12 5.03 -6.90
CA PHE A 49 -8.48 5.81 -5.84
C PHE A 49 -8.93 5.27 -4.48
N PRO A 50 -8.11 5.37 -3.42
CA PRO A 50 -6.79 5.99 -3.41
C PRO A 50 -5.75 5.16 -4.18
N GLN A 51 -4.67 5.81 -4.63
CA GLN A 51 -3.54 5.13 -5.25
C GLN A 51 -2.33 5.29 -4.34
N ILE A 52 -1.87 4.18 -3.78
CA ILE A 52 -0.94 4.16 -2.66
C ILE A 52 0.39 3.58 -3.10
N PHE A 53 1.45 4.32 -2.77
CA PHE A 53 2.83 3.94 -3.01
C PHE A 53 3.64 4.04 -1.74
N TYR A 54 4.68 3.22 -1.63
CA TYR A 54 5.67 3.31 -0.56
C TYR A 54 7.03 3.65 -1.15
N LYS A 55 7.62 4.76 -0.69
CA LYS A 55 9.00 5.13 -1.01
C LYS A 55 9.95 4.50 0.00
N LYS A 56 10.87 3.67 -0.48
CA LYS A 56 12.03 3.17 0.27
C LYS A 56 13.28 3.46 -0.55
N ASP A 57 14.23 4.19 0.04
CA ASP A 57 15.44 4.66 -0.63
C ASP A 57 15.10 5.43 -1.94
N LYS A 58 15.68 5.01 -3.07
CA LYS A 58 15.42 5.57 -4.40
C LYS A 58 14.29 4.84 -5.16
N LYS A 59 13.60 3.88 -4.53
CA LYS A 59 12.58 3.05 -5.19
C LYS A 59 11.16 3.35 -4.69
N MET A 60 10.22 3.38 -5.62
CA MET A 60 8.79 3.48 -5.36
C MET A 60 8.15 2.12 -5.55
N TYR A 61 7.44 1.66 -4.54
CA TYR A 61 6.71 0.39 -4.54
C TYR A 61 5.22 0.69 -4.63
N LYS A 62 4.54 0.13 -5.63
CA LYS A 62 3.08 0.19 -5.72
C LYS A 62 2.50 -0.71 -4.64
N ILE A 63 1.69 -0.14 -3.76
CA ILE A 63 0.94 -0.90 -2.74
C ILE A 63 -0.41 -1.31 -3.33
N GLY A 64 -1.15 -0.36 -3.90
CA GLY A 64 -2.49 -0.58 -4.43
C GLY A 64 -3.48 0.45 -3.93
N GLY A 65 -4.72 0.03 -3.69
CA GLY A 65 -5.79 0.83 -3.11
C GLY A 65 -5.90 0.70 -1.59
N CYS A 66 -7.03 1.17 -1.05
CA CYS A 66 -7.29 1.14 0.40
C CYS A 66 -7.30 -0.28 0.98
N SER A 67 -7.88 -1.26 0.27
CA SER A 67 -7.90 -2.66 0.69
C SER A 67 -6.50 -3.25 0.82
N ASP A 68 -5.64 -3.00 -0.18
CA ASP A 68 -4.26 -3.49 -0.20
C ASP A 68 -3.44 -2.90 0.96
N LEU A 69 -3.66 -1.62 1.30
CA LEU A 69 -3.03 -0.99 2.47
C LEU A 69 -3.45 -1.67 3.77
N LEU A 70 -4.76 -1.91 3.95
CA LEU A 70 -5.30 -2.55 5.15
C LEU A 70 -4.77 -3.98 5.30
N GLU A 71 -4.70 -4.73 4.20
CA GLU A 71 -4.14 -6.08 4.19
C GLU A 71 -2.65 -6.08 4.53
N LEU A 72 -1.87 -5.17 3.93
CA LEU A 72 -0.46 -5.00 4.27
C LEU A 72 -0.27 -4.72 5.77
N PHE A 73 -1.10 -3.86 6.36
CA PHE A 73 -1.02 -3.55 7.78
C PHE A 73 -1.38 -4.74 8.66
N LYS A 74 -2.39 -5.52 8.28
CA LYS A 74 -2.73 -6.79 8.95
C LYS A 74 -1.55 -7.75 8.91
N LEU A 75 -0.91 -7.92 7.74
CA LEU A 75 0.27 -8.78 7.59
C LEU A 75 1.44 -8.29 8.45
N CYS A 76 1.74 -6.99 8.47
CA CYS A 76 2.80 -6.44 9.32
C CYS A 76 2.52 -6.70 10.81
N LYS A 77 1.28 -6.49 11.26
CA LYS A 77 0.89 -6.79 12.64
C LYS A 77 1.04 -8.28 12.96
N TYR A 78 0.56 -9.15 12.07
CA TYR A 78 0.68 -10.59 12.23
C TYR A 78 2.15 -11.03 12.32
N LEU A 79 3.02 -10.55 11.42
CA LEU A 79 4.45 -10.87 11.47
C LEU A 79 5.09 -10.48 12.81
N ASN A 80 4.70 -9.36 13.42
CA ASN A 80 5.21 -8.93 14.72
C ASN A 80 4.72 -9.80 15.89
N THR A 81 3.69 -10.63 15.70
CA THR A 81 3.19 -11.57 16.72
C THR A 81 3.83 -12.95 16.63
N LEU A 82 4.55 -13.24 15.55
CA LEU A 82 5.17 -14.55 15.36
C LEU A 82 6.38 -14.72 16.27
N PRO A 83 6.62 -15.93 16.80
CA PRO A 83 7.83 -16.24 17.58
C PRO A 83 9.07 -16.41 16.70
N PHE A 84 8.94 -16.27 15.38
CA PHE A 84 9.99 -16.55 14.41
C PHE A 84 10.65 -15.26 13.93
N LYS A 85 11.96 -15.36 13.64
CA LYS A 85 12.69 -14.27 12.98
C LYS A 85 12.12 -14.01 11.58
N ASN A 86 11.90 -12.75 11.25
CA ASN A 86 11.34 -12.33 9.96
C ASN A 86 12.18 -12.86 8.77
N GLU A 87 13.50 -12.92 8.89
CA GLU A 87 14.40 -13.44 7.86
C GLU A 87 14.09 -14.90 7.51
N LEU A 88 13.80 -15.73 8.53
CA LEU A 88 13.43 -17.13 8.34
C LEU A 88 12.09 -17.25 7.61
N VAL A 89 11.08 -16.51 8.06
CA VAL A 89 9.75 -16.48 7.44
C VAL A 89 9.85 -16.09 5.97
N PHE A 90 10.60 -15.03 5.65
CA PHE A 90 10.78 -14.58 4.28
C PHE A 90 11.62 -15.54 3.41
N SER A 91 12.58 -16.24 3.99
CA SER A 91 13.34 -17.28 3.29
C SER A 91 12.42 -18.43 2.85
N LEU A 92 11.62 -18.95 3.78
CA LEU A 92 10.68 -20.05 3.50
C LEU A 92 9.59 -19.65 2.50
N ALA A 93 9.03 -18.44 2.62
CA ALA A 93 8.01 -17.95 1.69
C ALA A 93 8.49 -17.93 0.23
N LYS A 94 9.79 -17.68 -0.02
CA LYS A 94 10.37 -17.73 -1.38
C LYS A 94 10.41 -19.16 -1.92
N THR A 95 10.65 -20.15 -1.07
CA THR A 95 10.67 -21.57 -1.45
C THR A 95 9.28 -22.03 -1.91
N PHE A 96 8.23 -21.62 -1.21
CA PHE A 96 6.85 -21.98 -1.59
C PHE A 96 6.38 -21.29 -2.89
N LYS A 97 6.82 -20.05 -3.16
CA LYS A 97 6.49 -19.33 -4.41
C LYS A 97 6.98 -20.02 -5.69
N ARG A 98 7.97 -20.92 -5.61
CA ARG A 98 8.49 -21.65 -6.78
C ARG A 98 7.62 -22.83 -7.21
N LYS A 99 6.65 -23.27 -6.40
CA LYS A 99 5.66 -24.28 -6.79
C LYS A 99 4.40 -23.60 -7.33
N LYS A 100 4.47 -23.00 -8.53
CA LYS A 100 3.27 -22.97 -9.37
C LYS A 100 3.18 -24.35 -10.01
N ILE A 101 2.33 -25.20 -9.45
CA ILE A 101 1.87 -26.41 -10.13
C ILE A 101 1.08 -25.88 -11.34
N ASN A 102 1.57 -26.20 -12.55
CA ASN A 102 0.88 -25.92 -13.80
C ASN A 102 -0.42 -26.72 -13.87
#